data_AF-A0A0A1XPZ6-F1
#
_entry.id   AF-A0A0A1XPZ6-F1
#
_cell.length_a   1.000
_cell.length_b   1.000
_cell.length_c   1.000
_cell.angle_alpha   90.00
_cell.angle_beta   90.00
_cell.angle_gamma   90.00
#
_symmetry.space_group_name_H-M   'P 1'
#
loop_
_entity.id
_entity.type
_entity.pdbx_description
1 polymer ?
#
loop_
_entity_poly.entity_id
_entity_poly.type
_entity_poly.pdbx_seq_one_letter_code
_entity_poly.pdbx_strand_id
1 'polypeptide(L)'
;MIKNDLKMYEYRTHKDSLVFDAANLIRNVIYKNREKLHGTCLIVAGWDYKEETQLYMIHSNGFLERTSLAAAGSGSEIVEGFLQNRYNTDMSINECKSLVEEGIELAIYNDTSCGGNKSIVIVGRD
;
A
#
# COMPACT_ATOMS: atom_id res chain seq x y z
N MET A 1 13.11 5.67 -10.38
CA MET A 1 14.26 5.27 -9.54
C MET A 1 14.06 3.85 -9.02
N ILE A 2 13.15 3.61 -8.06
CA ILE A 2 12.93 2.27 -7.45
C ILE A 2 12.70 1.15 -8.47
N LYS A 3 11.83 1.35 -9.48
CA LYS A 3 11.60 0.37 -10.56
C LYS A 3 12.88 -0.04 -11.30
N ASN A 4 13.79 0.91 -11.52
CA ASN A 4 15.04 0.62 -12.23
C ASN A 4 16.02 -0.12 -11.31
N ASP A 5 16.06 0.24 -10.03
CA ASP A 5 16.91 -0.43 -9.04
C ASP A 5 16.52 -1.91 -8.88
N LEU A 6 15.21 -2.20 -8.83
CA LEU A 6 14.67 -3.57 -8.81
C LEU A 6 15.04 -4.35 -10.07
N LYS A 7 14.85 -3.77 -11.25
CA LYS A 7 15.25 -4.41 -12.52
C LYS A 7 16.75 -4.69 -12.60
N MET A 8 17.58 -3.78 -12.10
CA MET A 8 19.03 -3.97 -12.05
C MET A 8 19.44 -5.05 -11.04
N TYR A 9 18.72 -5.16 -9.93
CA TYR A 9 18.91 -6.25 -8.97
C TYR A 9 18.56 -7.61 -9.58
N GLU A 10 17.42 -7.71 -10.27
CA GLU A 10 17.01 -8.91 -11.01
C GLU A 10 18.05 -9.32 -12.05
N TYR A 11 18.52 -8.35 -12.85
CA TYR A 11 19.54 -8.58 -13.87
C TYR A 11 20.86 -9.11 -13.29
N ARG A 12 21.28 -8.61 -12.12
CA ARG A 12 22.55 -8.98 -11.48
C ARG A 12 22.49 -10.30 -10.72
N THR A 13 21.34 -10.60 -10.12
CA THR A 13 21.20 -11.77 -9.22
C THR A 13 20.52 -12.95 -9.89
N HIS A 14 19.91 -12.75 -11.07
CA HIS A 14 19.08 -13.72 -11.76
C HIS A 14 17.94 -14.25 -10.88
N LYS A 15 17.42 -13.39 -9.98
CA LYS A 15 16.29 -13.68 -9.09
C LYS A 15 15.25 -12.58 -9.24
N ASP A 16 13.98 -12.97 -9.25
CA ASP A 16 12.87 -12.01 -9.26
C ASP A 16 12.90 -11.16 -7.98
N SER A 17 12.56 -9.88 -8.11
CA SER A 17 12.47 -9.00 -6.95
C SER A 17 11.25 -9.37 -6.10
N LEU A 18 11.43 -9.40 -4.79
CA LEU A 18 10.34 -9.63 -3.85
C LEU A 18 9.59 -8.33 -3.56
N VAL A 19 8.33 -8.42 -3.16
CA VAL A 19 7.55 -7.26 -2.70
C VAL A 19 8.25 -6.61 -1.50
N PHE A 20 8.80 -7.45 -0.61
CA PHE A 20 9.61 -7.01 0.52
C PHE A 20 10.86 -6.22 0.10
N ASP A 21 11.51 -6.58 -1.00
CA ASP A 21 12.71 -5.85 -1.48
C ASP A 21 12.31 -4.44 -1.93
N ALA A 22 11.21 -4.33 -2.68
CA ALA A 22 10.64 -3.04 -3.07
C ALA A 22 10.29 -2.18 -1.85
N ALA A 23 9.61 -2.76 -0.86
CA ALA A 23 9.21 -2.07 0.36
C ALA A 23 10.44 -1.58 1.17
N ASN A 24 11.50 -2.38 1.28
CA ASN A 24 12.73 -1.96 1.97
C ASN A 24 13.48 -0.86 1.23
N LEU A 25 13.55 -0.91 -0.10
CA LEU A 25 14.16 0.18 -0.88
C LEU A 25 13.41 1.49 -0.64
N ILE A 26 12.07 1.47 -0.68
CA ILE A 26 11.22 2.64 -0.42
C ILE A 26 11.43 3.15 1.01
N ARG A 27 11.39 2.26 2.00
CA ARG A 27 11.64 2.59 3.42
C ARG A 27 12.98 3.29 3.61
N ASN A 28 14.04 2.79 2.96
CA ASN A 28 15.37 3.37 3.03
C ASN A 28 15.41 4.77 2.41
N VAL A 29 14.69 5.00 1.32
CA VAL A 29 14.56 6.33 0.70
C VAL A 29 13.85 7.29 1.64
N ILE A 30 12.74 6.88 2.26
CA ILE A 30 12.01 7.70 3.24
C ILE A 30 12.90 8.01 4.44
N TYR A 31 13.52 7.00 5.06
CA TYR A 31 14.34 7.17 6.24
C TYR A 31 15.54 8.12 6.01
N LYS A 32 16.22 7.99 4.86
CA LYS A 32 17.34 8.87 4.49
C LYS A 32 16.92 10.31 4.23
N ASN A 33 15.67 10.53 3.80
CA ASN A 33 15.14 11.84 3.45
C ASN A 33 14.08 12.34 4.44
N ARG A 34 14.01 11.78 5.66
CA ARG A 34 12.95 12.05 6.65
C ARG A 34 12.76 13.54 6.98
N GLU A 35 13.83 14.33 6.91
CA GLU A 35 13.78 15.79 7.13
C GLU A 35 13.01 16.51 6.02
N LYS A 36 13.03 15.96 4.79
CA LYS A 36 12.37 16.52 3.61
C LYS A 36 11.03 15.87 3.29
N LEU A 37 10.88 14.58 3.62
CA LEU A 37 9.69 13.76 3.37
C LEU A 37 8.84 13.57 4.63
N HIS A 38 8.95 14.50 5.57
CA HIS A 38 8.17 14.47 6.80
C HIS A 38 6.66 14.41 6.47
N GLY A 39 5.92 13.57 7.20
CA GLY A 39 4.49 13.37 6.97
C GLY A 39 4.12 12.47 5.78
N THR A 40 5.08 11.86 5.08
CA THR A 40 4.78 10.92 3.99
C THR A 40 4.57 9.51 4.53
N CYS A 41 3.40 8.93 4.30
CA CYS A 41 3.13 7.50 4.49
C CYS A 41 2.84 6.85 3.13
N LEU A 42 3.35 5.65 2.89
CA LEU A 42 3.18 4.92 1.63
C LEU A 42 2.66 3.50 1.88
N ILE A 43 1.86 3.02 0.93
CA ILE A 43 1.39 1.64 0.89
C ILE A 43 2.10 0.94 -0.27
N VAL A 44 2.63 -0.25 -0.01
CA VAL A 44 3.25 -1.12 -1.01
C VAL A 44 2.48 -2.44 -1.01
N ALA A 45 1.77 -2.70 -2.09
CA ALA A 45 1.04 -3.96 -2.31
C ALA A 45 1.64 -4.70 -3.49
N GLY A 46 1.68 -6.02 -3.42
CA GLY A 46 2.24 -6.86 -4.48
C GLY A 46 1.94 -8.33 -4.27
N TRP A 47 2.29 -9.12 -5.27
CA TRP A 47 2.33 -10.58 -5.19
C TRP A 47 3.74 -11.04 -5.56
N ASP A 48 4.31 -11.97 -4.80
CA ASP A 48 5.52 -12.68 -5.20
C ASP A 48 5.44 -14.18 -4.90
N TYR A 49 6.38 -14.95 -5.43
CA TYR A 49 6.39 -16.41 -5.33
C TYR A 49 6.68 -16.92 -3.91
N LYS A 50 7.15 -16.07 -2.98
CA LYS A 50 7.65 -16.49 -1.67
C LYS A 50 6.59 -16.36 -0.59
N GLU A 51 5.92 -15.22 -0.55
CA GLU A 51 4.94 -14.87 0.49
C GLU A 51 3.56 -14.55 -0.10
N GLU A 52 3.37 -14.84 -1.40
CA GLU A 52 2.16 -14.60 -2.17
C GLU A 52 1.71 -13.13 -2.08
N THR A 53 0.43 -12.87 -1.82
CA THR A 53 -0.13 -11.52 -1.70
C THR A 53 0.35 -10.86 -0.41
N GLN A 54 0.93 -9.68 -0.56
CA GLN A 54 1.52 -8.92 0.53
C GLN A 54 1.10 -7.45 0.48
N LEU A 55 0.94 -6.89 1.67
CA LEU A 55 0.66 -5.48 1.88
C LEU A 55 1.56 -4.94 2.99
N TYR A 56 2.23 -3.84 2.68
CA TYR A 56 3.14 -3.16 3.57
C TYR A 56 2.77 -1.69 3.70
N MET A 57 2.79 -1.19 4.93
CA MET A 57 2.68 0.23 5.25
C MET A 57 4.06 0.76 5.66
N ILE A 58 4.46 1.88 5.05
CA ILE A 58 5.69 2.58 5.38
C ILE A 58 5.31 3.93 5.98
N HIS A 59 5.62 4.09 7.25
CA HIS A 59 5.33 5.31 8.01
C HIS A 59 6.40 6.38 7.77
N SER A 60 6.09 7.62 8.10
CA SER A 60 6.96 8.79 7.86
C SER A 60 8.33 8.72 8.57
N ASN A 61 8.42 7.96 9.65
CA ASN A 61 9.68 7.69 10.36
C ASN A 61 10.52 6.57 9.71
N GLY A 62 10.06 5.98 8.60
CA GLY A 62 10.69 4.82 7.97
C GLY A 62 10.42 3.50 8.69
N PHE A 63 9.42 3.41 9.54
CA PHE A 63 8.91 2.14 10.06
C PHE A 63 8.16 1.40 8.95
N LEU A 64 8.48 0.12 8.76
CA LEU A 64 7.87 -0.76 7.77
C LEU A 64 7.06 -1.81 8.52
N GLU A 65 5.78 -1.89 8.19
CA GLU A 65 4.81 -2.77 8.83
C GLU A 65 4.15 -3.65 7.76
N ARG A 66 4.04 -4.95 8.03
CA ARG A 66 3.22 -5.87 7.21
C ARG A 66 1.84 -5.96 7.84
N THR A 67 0.80 -5.70 7.05
CA THR A 67 -0.59 -5.66 7.54
C THR A 67 -1.54 -6.28 6.53
N SER A 68 -2.73 -6.70 6.97
CA SER A 68 -3.81 -7.15 6.07
C SER A 68 -4.62 -6.00 5.50
N LEU A 69 -4.63 -4.85 6.18
CA LEU A 69 -5.39 -3.65 5.82
C LEU A 69 -4.54 -2.41 6.09
N ALA A 70 -4.57 -1.44 5.17
CA ALA A 70 -3.87 -0.17 5.33
C ALA A 70 -4.65 0.95 4.63
N ALA A 71 -4.70 2.13 5.24
CA ALA A 71 -5.08 3.36 4.55
C ALA A 71 -4.03 4.44 4.84
N ALA A 72 -3.81 5.35 3.89
CA ALA A 72 -2.85 6.43 4.06
C ALA A 72 -3.42 7.72 3.47
N GLY A 73 -3.15 8.84 4.16
CA GLY A 73 -3.71 10.16 3.83
C GLY A 73 -4.45 10.76 5.02
N SER A 74 -5.02 11.93 4.84
CA SER A 74 -5.75 12.67 5.88
C SER A 74 -7.06 12.00 6.32
N GLY A 75 -7.71 11.24 5.42
CA GLY A 75 -8.91 10.45 5.74
C GLY A 75 -8.62 9.02 6.21
N SER A 76 -7.37 8.64 6.44
CA SER A 76 -7.00 7.23 6.66
C SER A 76 -7.62 6.62 7.90
N GLU A 77 -7.72 7.37 9.00
CA GLU A 77 -8.26 6.88 10.29
C GLU A 77 -9.70 6.35 10.14
N ILE A 78 -10.51 7.06 9.37
CA ILE A 78 -11.92 6.71 9.11
C ILE A 78 -12.00 5.45 8.24
N VAL A 79 -11.16 5.38 7.20
CA VAL A 79 -11.11 4.23 6.29
C VAL A 79 -10.60 2.98 7.01
N GLU A 80 -9.57 3.10 7.85
CA GLU A 80 -9.04 1.97 8.62
C GLU A 80 -10.09 1.38 9.56
N GLY A 81 -10.80 2.22 10.31
CA GLY A 81 -11.89 1.76 11.18
C GLY A 81 -13.02 1.07 10.40
N PHE A 82 -13.37 1.60 9.23
CA PHE A 82 -14.36 1.00 8.34
C PHE A 82 -13.91 -0.36 7.79
N LEU A 83 -12.68 -0.44 7.28
CA LEU A 83 -12.10 -1.67 6.73
C LEU A 83 -11.99 -2.75 7.81
N GLN A 84 -11.51 -2.41 9.01
CA GLN A 84 -11.40 -3.34 10.12
C GLN A 84 -12.76 -3.94 10.54
N ASN A 85 -13.84 -3.16 10.42
CA ASN A 85 -15.18 -3.63 10.76
C ASN A 85 -15.80 -4.54 9.69
N ARG A 86 -15.56 -4.23 8.41
CA ARG A 86 -16.30 -4.83 7.30
C ARG A 86 -15.53 -5.82 6.45
N TYR A 87 -14.21 -5.81 6.48
CA TYR A 87 -13.39 -6.73 5.72
C TYR A 87 -13.46 -8.15 6.30
N ASN A 88 -13.54 -9.14 5.40
CA ASN A 88 -13.45 -10.55 5.72
C ASN A 88 -12.56 -11.24 4.67
N THR A 89 -11.81 -12.26 5.09
CA THR A 89 -10.94 -13.07 4.21
C THR A 89 -11.69 -13.81 3.10
N ASP A 90 -12.98 -14.08 3.29
CA ASP A 90 -13.81 -14.85 2.36
C ASP A 90 -14.54 -13.98 1.32
N MET A 91 -14.22 -12.68 1.25
CA MET A 91 -14.85 -11.75 0.31
C MET A 91 -14.38 -12.02 -1.13
N SER A 92 -15.33 -12.01 -2.06
CA SER A 92 -15.06 -12.02 -3.49
C SER A 92 -14.41 -10.71 -3.95
N ILE A 93 -13.75 -10.74 -5.10
CA ILE A 93 -13.13 -9.55 -5.71
C ILE A 93 -14.15 -8.40 -5.88
N ASN A 94 -15.40 -8.71 -6.23
CA ASN A 94 -16.43 -7.68 -6.41
C ASN A 94 -16.85 -7.07 -5.07
N GLU A 95 -16.99 -7.89 -4.02
CA GLU A 95 -17.28 -7.39 -2.67
C GLU A 95 -16.12 -6.53 -2.15
N CYS A 96 -14.87 -6.92 -2.40
CA CYS A 96 -13.70 -6.11 -2.06
C CYS A 96 -13.67 -4.77 -2.82
N LYS A 97 -14.06 -4.75 -4.10
CA LYS A 97 -14.17 -3.49 -4.86
C LYS A 97 -15.20 -2.56 -4.24
N SER A 98 -16.41 -3.07 -3.97
CA SER A 98 -17.46 -2.30 -3.32
C SER A 98 -17.03 -1.79 -1.95
N LEU A 99 -16.34 -2.63 -1.15
CA LEU A 99 -15.79 -2.22 0.14
C LEU A 99 -14.81 -1.05 -0.01
N VAL A 100 -13.88 -1.10 -0.97
CA VAL A 100 -12.93 -0.02 -1.22
C VAL A 100 -13.63 1.25 -1.71
N GLU A 101 -14.63 1.14 -2.59
CA GLU A 101 -15.43 2.28 -3.06
C GLU A 101 -16.15 2.99 -1.91
N GLU A 102 -16.83 2.22 -1.05
CA GLU A 102 -17.52 2.74 0.12
C GLU A 102 -16.55 3.41 1.10
N GLY A 103 -15.37 2.81 1.32
CA GLY A 103 -14.32 3.40 2.14
C GLY A 103 -13.83 4.75 1.60
N ILE A 104 -13.62 4.86 0.28
CA ILE A 104 -13.23 6.12 -0.37
C ILE A 104 -14.35 7.17 -0.24
N GLU A 105 -15.61 6.78 -0.43
CA GLU A 105 -16.74 7.70 -0.27
C GLU A 105 -16.88 8.20 1.16
N LEU A 106 -16.64 7.33 2.14
CA LEU A 106 -16.62 7.69 3.55
C LEU A 106 -15.51 8.70 3.85
N ALA A 107 -14.31 8.54 3.26
CA ALA A 107 -13.23 9.51 3.39
C ALA A 107 -13.62 10.86 2.77
N ILE A 108 -14.15 10.87 1.53
CA ILE A 108 -14.59 12.10 0.85
C ILE A 108 -15.67 12.84 1.63
N TYR A 109 -16.59 12.12 2.26
CA TYR A 109 -17.66 12.74 3.04
C TYR A 109 -17.15 13.41 4.33
N ASN A 110 -16.13 12.85 4.97
CA ASN A 110 -15.65 13.30 6.28
C ASN A 110 -14.38 14.16 6.23
N ASP A 111 -13.63 14.13 5.13
CA ASP A 111 -12.39 14.88 4.94
C ASP A 111 -12.47 15.76 3.69
N THR A 112 -12.46 17.08 3.92
CA THR A 112 -12.58 18.10 2.87
C THR A 112 -11.39 18.15 1.91
N SER A 113 -10.27 17.51 2.26
CA SER A 113 -9.10 17.38 1.38
C SER A 113 -9.16 16.16 0.44
N CYS A 114 -10.14 15.26 0.64
CA CYS A 114 -10.41 14.13 -0.23
C CYS A 114 -11.42 14.47 -1.33
N GLY A 115 -11.19 14.01 -2.57
CA GLY A 115 -12.10 14.20 -3.69
C GLY A 115 -11.51 13.85 -5.05
N GLY A 116 -12.26 14.10 -6.13
CA GLY A 116 -11.83 13.85 -7.50
C GLY A 116 -12.17 12.46 -8.03
N ASN A 117 -11.29 11.87 -8.83
CA ASN A 117 -11.53 10.59 -9.50
C ASN A 117 -11.10 9.41 -8.62
N LYS A 118 -11.94 8.37 -8.58
CA LYS A 118 -11.65 7.10 -7.92
C LYS A 118 -10.93 6.18 -8.90
N SER A 119 -9.82 5.57 -8.47
CA SER A 119 -9.10 4.55 -9.25
C SER A 119 -8.90 3.32 -8.39
N ILE A 120 -9.30 2.16 -8.91
CA ILE A 120 -9.19 0.88 -8.22
C ILE A 120 -8.31 -0.06 -9.04
N VAL A 121 -7.32 -0.63 -8.38
CA VAL A 121 -6.39 -1.59 -8.97
C VAL A 121 -6.47 -2.88 -8.18
N ILE A 122 -6.59 -3.99 -8.90
CA ILE A 122 -6.54 -5.33 -8.30
C ILE A 122 -5.12 -5.85 -8.48
N VAL A 123 -4.54 -6.35 -7.39
CA VAL A 123 -3.20 -6.93 -7.37
C VAL A 123 -3.31 -8.37 -6.89
N GLY A 124 -2.76 -9.30 -7.65
CA GLY A 124 -2.80 -10.72 -7.37
C GLY A 124 -1.98 -11.50 -8.38
N ARG A 125 -1.99 -12.83 -8.27
CA ARG A 125 -1.46 -13.72 -9.31
C ARG A 125 -2.38 -13.66 -10.52
N ASP A 126 -1.80 -13.52 -11.72
CA ASP A 126 -2.52 -13.56 -13.01
C ASP A 126 -3.44 -14.78 -13.13
#